data_AF-A0A9C7PMJ5-F1
#
_entry.id   AF-A0A9C7PMJ5-F1
#
_cell.length_a   1.000
_cell.length_b   1.000
_cell.length_c   1.000
_cell.angle_alpha   90.00
_cell.angle_beta   90.00
_cell.angle_gamma   90.00
#
_symmetry.space_group_name_H-M   'P 1'
#
loop_
_entity.id
_entity.type
_entity.pdbx_description
1 polymer ?
#
loop_
_entity_poly.entity_id
_entity_poly.type
_entity_poly.pdbx_seq_one_letter_code
_entity_poly.pdbx_strand_id
1 'polypeptide(L)'
;MPLICVKGVEADDVIGTLTVAASEIGIETLIASGDKDLAQLVGDKVLLMDSMKDVTYNAAGVGNKFGVPPERMVDFLTLVGDTVDNIPGVPKVGPKTASKWLNEFGSLDELVQHADDIGGKVGENLRAALDQLPMSKALATIKLDVQLDVHPDGLQLQPADKSRLRTLYAGLEFKTWLSELGGLSGGDDKAKSPSVDYQVIFDQKALNRWIKRLQSAELISVDTETTSLDPMQARIVGLSFTDRPCEAAYLPLGHDYAGAPDQLSLEDPGTLSLC
;
A
#
# COMPACT_ATOMS: atom_id res chain seq x y z
N MET A 1 4.74 13.40 0.40
CA MET A 1 5.53 12.28 -0.13
C MET A 1 6.72 12.86 -0.90
N PRO A 2 7.95 12.39 -0.67
CA PRO A 2 9.10 12.78 -1.48
C PRO A 2 8.89 12.39 -2.95
N LEU A 3 9.32 13.26 -3.87
CA LEU A 3 9.38 12.99 -5.31
C LEU A 3 10.84 13.07 -5.73
N ILE A 4 11.34 12.00 -6.34
CA ILE A 4 12.72 11.91 -6.84
C ILE A 4 12.65 11.79 -8.35
N CYS A 5 13.37 12.66 -9.05
CA CYS A 5 13.46 12.66 -10.50
C CYS A 5 14.88 13.09 -10.89
N VAL A 6 15.59 12.20 -11.59
CA VAL A 6 16.96 12.44 -12.06
C VAL A 6 16.93 12.59 -13.57
N LYS A 7 17.52 13.67 -14.07
CA LYS A 7 17.49 13.98 -15.51
C LYS A 7 18.25 12.92 -16.30
N GLY A 8 17.60 12.32 -17.29
CA GLY A 8 18.22 11.34 -18.20
C GLY A 8 18.38 9.95 -17.60
N VAL A 9 17.68 9.66 -16.50
CA VAL A 9 17.64 8.37 -15.82
C VAL A 9 16.18 7.93 -15.73
N GLU A 10 15.95 6.64 -15.93
CA GLU A 10 14.62 6.07 -15.86
C GLU A 10 14.20 5.84 -14.38
N ALA A 11 12.89 5.70 -14.14
CA ALA A 11 12.38 5.62 -12.78
C ALA A 11 12.75 4.29 -12.11
N ASP A 12 12.81 3.22 -12.89
CA ASP A 12 13.27 1.89 -12.51
C ASP A 12 14.72 1.88 -12.03
N ASP A 13 15.63 2.61 -12.69
CA ASP A 13 17.02 2.79 -12.27
C ASP A 13 17.12 3.47 -10.89
N VAL A 14 16.30 4.49 -10.65
CA VAL A 14 16.23 5.17 -9.34
C VAL A 14 15.66 4.22 -8.29
N ILE A 15 14.60 3.47 -8.61
CA ILE A 15 13.98 2.49 -7.72
C ILE A 15 14.98 1.37 -7.39
N GLY A 16 15.69 0.84 -8.39
CA GLY A 16 16.69 -0.21 -8.23
C GLY A 16 17.82 0.24 -7.31
N THR A 17 18.39 1.42 -7.58
CA THR A 17 19.42 2.02 -6.74
C THR A 17 18.97 2.19 -5.28
N LEU A 18 17.77 2.74 -5.06
CA LEU A 18 17.24 2.91 -3.69
C LEU A 18 16.92 1.58 -3.01
N THR A 19 16.46 0.57 -3.76
CA THR A 19 16.13 -0.76 -3.25
C THR A 19 17.37 -1.48 -2.76
N VAL A 20 18.48 -1.40 -3.51
CA VAL A 20 19.77 -1.96 -3.09
C VAL A 20 20.29 -1.24 -1.84
N ALA A 21 20.33 0.09 -1.86
CA ALA A 21 20.76 0.88 -0.71
C ALA A 21 19.91 0.59 0.56
N ALA A 22 18.59 0.45 0.39
CA ALA A 22 17.69 0.10 1.49
C ALA A 22 17.98 -1.30 2.06
N SER A 23 18.26 -2.27 1.19
CA SER A 23 18.59 -3.64 1.58
C SER A 23 19.92 -3.70 2.36
N GLU A 24 20.92 -2.91 1.97
CA GLU A 24 22.22 -2.80 2.65
C GLU A 24 22.10 -2.31 4.10
N ILE A 25 21.21 -1.36 4.36
CA ILE A 25 20.90 -0.89 5.73
C ILE A 25 19.78 -1.69 6.41
N GLY A 26 19.30 -2.74 5.74
CA GLY A 26 18.40 -3.73 6.29
C GLY A 26 16.92 -3.37 6.29
N ILE A 27 16.50 -2.36 5.54
CA ILE A 27 15.10 -1.97 5.35
C ILE A 27 14.39 -2.98 4.42
N GLU A 28 13.24 -3.46 4.85
CA GLU A 28 12.33 -4.23 3.99
C GLU A 28 11.64 -3.29 3.00
N THR A 29 11.69 -3.64 1.72
CA THR A 29 11.25 -2.77 0.61
C THR A 29 10.06 -3.40 -0.12
N LEU A 30 8.99 -2.62 -0.27
CA LEU A 30 7.85 -2.95 -1.14
C LEU A 30 7.86 -2.03 -2.35
N ILE A 31 8.14 -2.58 -3.52
CA ILE A 31 8.08 -1.88 -4.80
C ILE A 31 6.64 -1.97 -5.32
N ALA A 32 5.93 -0.86 -5.42
CA ALA A 32 4.57 -0.82 -5.97
C ALA A 32 4.60 -0.47 -7.46
N SER A 33 4.57 -1.49 -8.32
CA SER A 33 4.53 -1.32 -9.77
C SER A 33 3.95 -2.55 -10.48
N GLY A 34 3.23 -2.32 -11.58
CA GLY A 34 2.79 -3.38 -12.49
C GLY A 34 3.87 -3.78 -13.52
N ASP A 35 4.98 -3.04 -13.54
CA ASP A 35 6.10 -3.30 -14.44
C ASP A 35 6.82 -4.60 -14.04
N LYS A 36 7.01 -5.48 -15.02
CA LYS A 36 7.64 -6.78 -14.84
C LYS A 36 9.16 -6.67 -14.74
N ASP A 37 9.75 -5.58 -15.23
CA ASP A 37 11.21 -5.43 -15.29
C ASP A 37 11.79 -5.28 -13.88
N LEU A 38 11.03 -4.64 -12.99
CA LEU A 38 11.31 -4.55 -11.55
C LEU A 38 11.30 -5.90 -10.82
N ALA A 39 10.79 -6.98 -11.44
CA ALA A 39 10.85 -8.31 -10.85
C ALA A 39 12.29 -8.82 -10.69
N GLN A 40 13.26 -8.26 -11.43
CA GLN A 40 14.69 -8.55 -11.25
C GLN A 40 15.25 -8.06 -9.90
N LEU A 41 14.55 -7.13 -9.23
CA LEU A 41 14.95 -6.58 -7.93
C LEU A 41 14.40 -7.38 -6.74
N VAL A 42 13.47 -8.29 -6.98
CA VAL A 42 12.82 -9.09 -5.93
C VAL A 42 13.85 -10.02 -5.27
N GLY A 43 13.83 -10.08 -3.94
CA GLY A 43 14.79 -10.85 -3.15
C GLY A 43 14.27 -11.08 -1.73
N ASP A 44 15.17 -11.41 -0.80
CA ASP A 44 14.80 -11.77 0.57
C ASP A 44 14.06 -10.63 1.32
N LYS A 45 14.47 -9.38 1.09
CA LYS A 45 13.90 -8.18 1.73
C LYS A 45 13.09 -7.30 0.78
N VAL A 46 12.89 -7.76 -0.47
CA VAL A 46 12.28 -6.94 -1.51
C VAL A 46 11.09 -7.68 -2.09
N LEU A 47 9.93 -7.04 -2.02
CA LEU A 47 8.67 -7.52 -2.60
C LEU A 47 8.22 -6.59 -3.73
N LEU A 48 7.55 -7.16 -4.73
CA LEU A 48 6.93 -6.41 -5.84
C LEU A 48 5.40 -6.51 -5.77
N MET A 49 4.70 -5.40 -5.63
CA MET A 49 3.23 -5.34 -5.61
C MET A 49 2.69 -4.73 -6.91
N ASP A 50 1.88 -5.50 -7.63
CA ASP A 50 1.05 -5.01 -8.72
C ASP A 50 -0.29 -4.52 -8.15
N SER A 51 -0.40 -3.22 -7.90
CA SER A 51 -1.59 -2.61 -7.30
C SER A 51 -2.84 -2.69 -8.19
N MET A 52 -2.67 -2.91 -9.50
CA MET A 52 -3.80 -3.07 -10.42
C MET A 52 -4.42 -4.45 -10.31
N LYS A 53 -3.61 -5.47 -9.97
CA LYS A 53 -4.07 -6.86 -9.78
C LYS A 53 -4.27 -7.24 -8.32
N ASP A 54 -3.85 -6.37 -7.40
CA ASP A 54 -3.83 -6.62 -5.96
C ASP A 54 -3.03 -7.89 -5.60
N VAL A 55 -1.86 -8.04 -6.23
CA VAL A 55 -0.97 -9.21 -6.03
C VAL A 55 0.43 -8.73 -5.62
N THR A 56 0.99 -9.37 -4.60
CA THR A 56 2.38 -9.17 -4.17
C THR A 56 3.22 -10.40 -4.50
N TYR A 57 4.38 -10.19 -5.11
CA TYR A 57 5.35 -11.19 -5.53
C TYR A 57 6.58 -11.15 -4.63
N ASN A 58 6.87 -12.27 -3.99
CA ASN A 58 8.19 -12.61 -3.47
C ASN A 58 8.97 -13.43 -4.53
N ALA A 59 10.19 -13.86 -4.22
CA ALA A 59 11.03 -14.62 -5.16
C ALA A 59 10.32 -15.86 -5.73
N ALA A 60 9.59 -16.61 -4.90
CA ALA A 60 8.80 -17.76 -5.35
C ALA A 60 7.62 -17.34 -6.26
N GLY A 61 6.97 -16.22 -5.94
CA GLY A 61 5.90 -15.63 -6.75
C GLY A 61 6.38 -15.20 -8.14
N VAL A 62 7.58 -14.62 -8.24
CA VAL A 62 8.24 -14.32 -9.52
C VAL A 62 8.49 -15.62 -10.29
N GLY A 63 9.08 -16.62 -9.64
CA GLY A 63 9.30 -17.96 -10.21
C GLY A 63 8.03 -18.59 -10.78
N ASN A 64 6.93 -18.57 -10.03
CA ASN A 64 5.65 -19.11 -10.46
C ASN A 64 5.04 -18.35 -11.65
N LYS A 65 5.23 -17.04 -11.71
CA LYS A 65 4.65 -16.18 -12.75
C LYS A 65 5.42 -16.23 -14.06
N PHE A 66 6.76 -16.16 -14.00
CA PHE A 66 7.61 -16.03 -15.19
C PHE A 66 8.30 -17.34 -15.58
N GLY A 67 8.32 -18.33 -14.69
CA GLY A 67 8.99 -19.62 -14.89
C GLY A 67 10.51 -19.55 -14.66
N VAL A 68 11.02 -18.42 -14.18
CA VAL A 68 12.42 -18.18 -13.82
C VAL A 68 12.48 -17.38 -12.51
N PRO A 69 13.50 -17.57 -11.68
CA PRO A 69 13.67 -16.79 -10.45
C PRO A 69 14.15 -15.35 -10.75
N PRO A 70 14.05 -14.41 -9.79
CA PRO A 70 14.43 -13.01 -9.96
C PRO A 70 15.81 -12.79 -10.59
N GLU A 71 16.81 -13.56 -10.16
CA GLU A 71 18.20 -13.47 -10.62
C GLU A 71 18.37 -13.83 -12.11
N ARG A 72 17.37 -14.43 -12.75
CA ARG A 72 17.35 -14.75 -14.19
C ARG A 72 16.37 -13.89 -14.99
N MET A 73 15.71 -12.91 -14.35
CA MET A 73 14.75 -12.05 -15.05
C MET A 73 15.39 -11.25 -16.18
N VAL A 74 16.61 -10.75 -15.99
CA VAL A 74 17.35 -10.03 -17.04
C VAL A 74 17.56 -10.91 -18.28
N ASP A 75 18.05 -12.13 -18.09
CA ASP A 75 18.26 -13.08 -19.20
C ASP A 75 16.94 -13.45 -19.88
N PHE A 76 15.86 -13.60 -19.09
CA PHE A 76 14.52 -13.87 -19.61
C PHE A 76 14.00 -12.72 -20.46
N LEU A 77 14.10 -11.47 -19.99
CA LEU A 77 13.67 -10.28 -20.71
C LEU A 77 14.53 -10.06 -21.96
N THR A 78 15.84 -10.37 -21.90
CA THR A 78 16.73 -10.32 -23.06
C THR A 78 16.25 -11.24 -24.19
N LEU A 79 15.80 -12.45 -23.86
CA LEU A 79 15.33 -13.43 -24.84
C LEU A 79 13.94 -13.10 -25.38
N VAL A 80 13.02 -12.68 -24.50
CA VAL A 80 11.62 -12.39 -24.86
C VAL A 80 11.49 -11.04 -25.57
N GLY A 81 12.29 -10.07 -25.17
CA GLY A 81 12.17 -8.66 -25.53
C GLY A 81 11.03 -7.94 -24.82
N ASP A 82 11.01 -6.62 -24.99
CA ASP A 82 9.90 -5.76 -24.63
C ASP A 82 9.67 -4.71 -25.71
N THR A 83 8.50 -4.74 -26.33
CA THR A 83 8.14 -3.74 -27.35
C THR A 83 7.80 -2.37 -26.76
N VAL A 84 7.38 -2.32 -25.49
CA VAL A 84 7.05 -1.06 -24.80
C VAL A 84 8.34 -0.27 -24.57
N ASP A 85 9.40 -0.95 -24.12
CA ASP A 85 10.70 -0.35 -23.81
C ASP A 85 11.71 -0.45 -24.97
N ASN A 86 11.22 -0.80 -26.17
CA ASN A 86 12.03 -0.99 -27.38
C ASN A 86 13.22 -1.94 -27.19
N ILE A 87 13.09 -2.92 -26.29
CA ILE A 87 14.07 -3.98 -26.07
C ILE A 87 13.83 -5.08 -27.09
N PRO A 88 14.75 -5.29 -28.04
CA PRO A 88 14.57 -6.30 -29.06
C PRO A 88 14.84 -7.69 -28.48
N GLY A 89 13.86 -8.58 -28.56
CA GLY A 89 13.99 -9.99 -28.19
C GLY A 89 14.38 -10.89 -29.37
N VAL A 90 14.55 -12.17 -29.10
CA VAL A 90 14.79 -13.16 -30.15
C VAL A 90 13.46 -13.44 -30.88
N PRO A 91 13.40 -13.31 -32.22
CA PRO A 91 12.17 -13.54 -32.96
C PRO A 91 11.56 -14.92 -32.68
N LYS A 92 10.25 -14.97 -32.43
CA LYS A 92 9.49 -16.19 -32.09
C LYS A 92 9.91 -16.89 -30.78
N VAL A 93 10.74 -16.28 -29.95
CA VAL A 93 11.04 -16.74 -28.60
C VAL A 93 10.15 -15.99 -27.63
N GLY A 94 9.10 -16.66 -27.17
CA GLY A 94 8.19 -16.11 -26.15
C GLY A 94 8.55 -16.59 -24.73
N PRO A 95 7.78 -16.15 -23.72
CA PRO A 95 8.01 -16.47 -22.30
C PRO A 95 8.25 -17.96 -22.01
N LYS A 96 7.46 -18.85 -22.63
CA LYS A 96 7.58 -20.31 -22.41
C LYS A 96 8.89 -20.89 -22.95
N THR A 97 9.37 -20.40 -24.08
CA THR A 97 10.61 -20.88 -24.70
C THR A 97 11.80 -20.34 -23.94
N ALA A 98 11.78 -19.05 -23.58
CA ALA A 98 12.83 -18.42 -22.80
C ALA A 98 13.00 -19.08 -21.42
N SER A 99 11.91 -19.28 -20.67
CA SER A 99 11.99 -19.93 -19.36
C SER A 99 12.43 -21.39 -19.46
N LYS A 100 11.98 -22.13 -20.49
CA LYS A 100 12.48 -23.50 -20.74
C LYS A 100 14.00 -23.50 -20.94
N TRP A 101 14.50 -22.65 -21.84
CA TRP A 101 15.94 -22.58 -22.12
C TRP A 101 16.75 -22.18 -20.89
N LEU A 102 16.32 -21.18 -20.14
CA LEU A 102 17.05 -20.73 -18.94
C LEU A 102 17.01 -21.77 -17.82
N ASN A 103 15.98 -22.62 -17.75
CA ASN A 103 15.96 -23.73 -16.80
C ASN A 103 16.81 -24.92 -17.26
N GLU A 104 16.97 -25.10 -18.57
CA GLU A 104 17.78 -26.19 -19.16
C GLU A 104 19.28 -25.86 -19.16
N PHE A 105 19.66 -24.65 -19.57
CA PHE A 105 21.05 -24.20 -19.70
C PHE A 105 21.55 -23.38 -18.50
N GLY A 106 20.64 -22.92 -17.63
CA GLY A 106 20.98 -22.22 -16.39
C GLY A 106 21.25 -20.71 -16.53
N SER A 107 21.83 -20.26 -17.65
CA SER A 107 22.09 -18.84 -17.93
C SER A 107 22.00 -18.53 -19.43
N LEU A 108 21.90 -17.23 -19.77
CA LEU A 108 22.00 -16.80 -21.17
C LEU A 108 23.36 -17.11 -21.80
N ASP A 109 24.45 -17.01 -21.04
CA ASP A 109 25.80 -17.24 -21.56
C ASP A 109 26.01 -18.71 -21.94
N GLU A 110 25.53 -19.64 -21.10
CA GLU A 110 25.52 -21.08 -21.40
C GLU A 110 24.60 -21.40 -22.60
N LEU A 111 23.44 -20.76 -22.67
CA LEU A 111 22.53 -20.91 -23.82
C LEU A 111 23.20 -20.48 -25.13
N VAL A 112 23.97 -19.38 -25.11
CA VAL A 112 24.70 -18.87 -26.28
C VAL A 112 25.82 -19.82 -26.70
N GLN A 113 26.57 -20.38 -25.74
CA GLN A 113 27.61 -21.38 -26.03
C GLN A 113 27.04 -22.64 -26.69
N HIS A 114 25.80 -23.01 -26.33
CA HIS A 114 25.08 -24.16 -26.88
C HIS A 114 24.08 -23.81 -27.99
N ALA A 115 24.17 -22.60 -28.57
CA ALA A 115 23.18 -22.14 -29.55
C ALA A 115 23.12 -23.04 -30.79
N ASP A 116 24.21 -23.71 -31.17
CA ASP A 116 24.27 -24.64 -32.30
C ASP A 116 23.50 -25.95 -32.06
N ASP A 117 23.36 -26.36 -30.79
CA ASP A 117 22.62 -27.58 -30.40
C ASP A 117 21.10 -27.38 -30.51
N ILE A 118 20.65 -26.12 -30.59
CA ILE A 118 19.23 -25.78 -30.66
C ILE A 118 18.73 -25.90 -32.10
N GLY A 119 17.94 -26.95 -32.33
CA GLY A 119 17.32 -27.21 -33.62
C GLY A 119 16.08 -26.34 -33.91
N GLY A 120 15.62 -26.41 -35.17
CA GLY A 120 14.37 -25.80 -35.61
C GLY A 120 14.42 -24.27 -35.75
N LYS A 121 13.25 -23.67 -36.05
CA LYS A 121 13.17 -22.25 -36.43
C LYS A 121 13.55 -21.29 -35.30
N VAL A 122 13.30 -21.68 -34.04
CA VAL A 122 13.68 -20.88 -32.87
C VAL A 122 15.19 -20.88 -32.64
N GLY A 123 15.89 -21.99 -32.92
CA GLY A 123 17.35 -22.05 -32.88
C GLY A 123 18.01 -21.25 -34.00
N GLU A 124 17.45 -21.27 -35.21
CA GLU A 124 17.89 -20.39 -36.29
C GLU A 124 17.76 -18.90 -35.92
N ASN A 125 16.64 -18.52 -35.29
CA ASN A 125 16.41 -17.14 -34.86
C ASN A 125 17.35 -16.74 -33.71
N LEU A 126 17.64 -17.65 -32.77
CA LEU A 126 18.61 -17.41 -31.71
C LEU A 126 20.00 -17.14 -32.29
N ARG A 127 20.48 -18.01 -33.20
CA ARG A 127 21.78 -17.83 -33.88
C ARG A 127 21.86 -16.51 -34.65
N ALA A 128 20.76 -16.11 -35.29
CA ALA A 128 20.68 -14.84 -36.01
C ALA A 128 20.65 -13.60 -35.07
N ALA A 129 20.28 -13.77 -33.81
CA ALA A 129 20.16 -12.68 -32.83
C ALA A 129 21.39 -12.56 -31.91
N LEU A 130 22.38 -13.46 -31.99
CA LEU A 130 23.52 -13.52 -31.06
C LEU A 130 24.26 -12.18 -30.90
N ASP A 131 24.52 -11.49 -32.01
CA ASP A 131 25.22 -10.20 -32.00
C ASP A 131 24.42 -9.08 -31.30
N GLN A 132 23.09 -9.22 -31.23
CA GLN A 132 22.19 -8.25 -30.63
C GLN A 132 21.97 -8.47 -29.14
N LEU A 133 22.08 -9.72 -28.66
CA LEU A 133 21.78 -10.10 -27.27
C LEU A 133 22.53 -9.25 -26.23
N PRO A 134 23.82 -8.88 -26.39
CA PRO A 134 24.50 -8.04 -25.41
C PRO A 134 23.85 -6.66 -25.25
N MET A 135 23.37 -6.06 -26.34
CA MET A 135 22.66 -4.79 -26.30
C MET A 135 21.29 -4.94 -25.63
N SER A 136 20.53 -5.97 -26.01
CA SER A 136 19.23 -6.25 -25.39
C SER A 136 19.35 -6.51 -23.89
N LYS A 137 20.41 -7.22 -23.47
CA LYS A 137 20.72 -7.45 -22.05
C LYS A 137 21.01 -6.15 -21.33
N ALA A 138 21.82 -5.28 -21.91
CA ALA A 138 22.13 -3.97 -21.32
C ALA A 138 20.87 -3.10 -21.18
N LEU A 139 19.94 -3.14 -22.13
CA LEU A 139 18.68 -2.40 -22.05
C LEU A 139 17.70 -2.98 -21.03
N ALA A 140 17.66 -4.31 -20.86
CA ALA A 140 16.80 -4.98 -19.87
C ALA A 140 17.35 -4.93 -18.42
N THR A 141 18.60 -4.51 -18.24
CA THR A 141 19.25 -4.47 -16.93
C THR A 141 19.02 -3.13 -16.27
N ILE A 142 18.34 -3.14 -15.13
CA ILE A 142 18.15 -1.94 -14.30
C ILE A 142 19.49 -1.53 -13.70
N LYS A 143 19.84 -0.25 -13.81
CA LYS A 143 21.02 0.31 -13.15
C LYS A 143 20.78 0.49 -11.67
N LEU A 144 21.76 0.09 -10.88
CA LEU A 144 21.67 0.07 -9.42
C LEU A 144 22.62 1.08 -8.75
N ASP A 145 23.31 1.89 -9.56
CA ASP A 145 24.39 2.79 -9.16
C ASP A 145 24.15 4.25 -9.59
N VAL A 146 22.88 4.64 -9.70
CA VAL A 146 22.52 6.04 -10.01
C VAL A 146 23.03 6.96 -8.89
N GLN A 147 23.70 8.05 -9.26
CA GLN A 147 24.07 9.08 -8.27
C GLN A 147 22.82 9.81 -7.79
N LEU A 148 22.47 9.60 -6.52
CA LEU A 148 21.32 10.21 -5.85
C LEU A 148 21.80 11.10 -4.69
N ASP A 149 21.20 12.29 -4.56
CA ASP A 149 21.45 13.20 -3.43
C ASP A 149 20.70 12.79 -2.14
N VAL A 150 19.99 11.65 -2.19
CA VAL A 150 19.14 11.16 -1.11
C VAL A 150 19.46 9.72 -0.80
N HIS A 151 19.28 9.35 0.47
CA HIS A 151 19.47 8.00 0.96
C HIS A 151 18.15 7.48 1.58
N PRO A 152 17.84 6.17 1.53
CA PRO A 152 16.55 5.64 1.96
C PRO A 152 16.13 5.99 3.39
N ASP A 153 17.08 6.11 4.32
CA ASP A 153 16.81 6.52 5.72
C ASP A 153 16.30 7.96 5.86
N GLY A 154 16.59 8.83 4.88
CA GLY A 154 16.07 10.19 4.79
C GLY A 154 14.69 10.31 4.13
N LEU A 155 14.16 9.23 3.53
CA LEU A 155 12.91 9.24 2.78
C LEU A 155 11.70 8.99 3.69
N GLN A 156 11.40 9.96 4.54
CA GLN A 156 10.26 9.88 5.47
C GLN A 156 8.99 10.52 4.91
N LEU A 157 7.85 9.92 5.23
CA LEU A 157 6.53 10.50 4.97
C LEU A 157 6.38 11.83 5.70
N GLN A 158 6.25 12.90 4.92
CA GLN A 158 5.95 14.23 5.46
C GLN A 158 4.44 14.43 5.63
N PRO A 159 4.00 15.21 6.62
CA PRO A 159 2.61 15.62 6.75
C PRO A 159 2.09 16.25 5.45
N ALA A 160 0.84 15.95 5.09
CA ALA A 160 0.21 16.52 3.90
C ALA A 160 -0.08 18.01 4.10
N ASP A 161 0.28 18.83 3.12
CA ASP A 161 -0.12 20.25 3.04
C ASP A 161 -1.59 20.33 2.59
N LYS A 162 -2.51 20.25 3.56
CA LYS A 162 -3.95 20.20 3.28
C LYS A 162 -4.44 21.49 2.62
N SER A 163 -3.85 22.63 2.95
CA SER A 163 -4.18 23.92 2.32
C SER A 163 -3.89 23.87 0.82
N ARG A 164 -2.67 23.47 0.43
CA ARG A 164 -2.29 23.33 -0.97
C ARG A 164 -3.11 22.25 -1.70
N LEU A 165 -3.39 21.13 -1.04
CA LEU A 165 -4.23 20.06 -1.61
C LEU A 165 -5.64 20.55 -1.93
N ARG A 166 -6.27 21.35 -1.05
CA ARG A 166 -7.60 21.93 -1.32
C ARG A 166 -7.60 22.82 -2.55
N THR A 167 -6.60 23.69 -2.70
CA THR A 167 -6.47 24.54 -3.90
C THR A 167 -6.36 23.71 -5.17
N LEU A 168 -5.54 22.65 -5.15
CA LEU A 168 -5.36 21.76 -6.30
C LEU A 168 -6.64 20.97 -6.60
N TYR A 169 -7.25 20.34 -5.61
CA TYR A 169 -8.47 19.55 -5.79
C TYR A 169 -9.66 20.39 -6.25
N ALA A 170 -9.77 21.63 -5.79
CA ALA A 170 -10.78 22.56 -6.29
C ALA A 170 -10.53 22.94 -7.75
N GLY A 171 -9.29 23.28 -8.12
CA GLY A 171 -8.93 23.63 -9.50
C GLY A 171 -9.04 22.46 -10.49
N LEU A 172 -8.87 21.22 -10.01
CA LEU A 172 -9.01 19.98 -10.79
C LEU A 172 -10.42 19.36 -10.69
N GLU A 173 -11.34 19.98 -9.96
CA GLU A 173 -12.70 19.50 -9.72
C GLU A 173 -12.80 18.10 -9.05
N PHE A 174 -11.82 17.71 -8.24
CA PHE A 174 -11.83 16.47 -7.44
C PHE A 174 -12.72 16.61 -6.20
N LYS A 175 -14.04 16.70 -6.43
CA LYS A 175 -15.06 17.04 -5.41
C LYS A 175 -15.08 16.07 -4.22
N THR A 176 -14.90 14.76 -4.45
CA THR A 176 -14.87 13.75 -3.38
C THR A 176 -13.70 13.97 -2.43
N TRP A 177 -12.47 14.04 -2.95
CA TRP A 177 -11.27 14.29 -2.13
C TRP A 177 -11.26 15.68 -1.49
N LEU A 178 -11.82 16.69 -2.16
CA LEU A 178 -12.01 18.01 -1.56
C LEU A 178 -12.99 17.94 -0.37
N SER A 179 -14.07 17.17 -0.48
CA SER A 179 -15.01 16.95 0.61
C SER A 179 -14.36 16.23 1.80
N GLU A 180 -13.53 15.22 1.55
CA GLU A 180 -12.75 14.51 2.59
C GLU A 180 -11.79 15.45 3.35
N LEU A 181 -11.30 16.52 2.69
CA LEU A 181 -10.48 17.56 3.33
C LEU A 181 -11.29 18.67 4.02
N GLY A 182 -12.62 18.55 4.11
CA GLY A 182 -13.51 19.55 4.72
C GLY A 182 -13.91 20.70 3.77
N GLY A 183 -13.77 20.50 2.47
CA GLY A 183 -14.07 21.51 1.46
C GLY A 183 -13.02 22.62 1.38
N LEU A 184 -13.35 23.71 0.67
CA LEU A 184 -12.50 24.91 0.57
C LEU A 184 -12.30 25.63 1.91
N SER A 185 -13.20 25.40 2.86
CA SER A 185 -13.20 26.00 4.19
C SER A 185 -12.57 25.11 5.26
N GLY A 186 -12.06 23.93 4.89
CA GLY A 186 -11.34 23.08 5.83
C GLY A 186 -10.09 23.84 6.30
N GLY A 187 -10.08 24.27 7.56
CA GLY A 187 -8.91 24.93 8.14
C GLY A 187 -7.76 23.93 8.33
N ASP A 188 -6.52 24.42 8.26
CA ASP A 188 -5.46 23.91 9.13
C ASP A 188 -5.76 24.42 10.54
N ASP A 189 -6.69 23.76 11.22
CA ASP A 189 -7.08 24.20 12.55
C ASP A 189 -6.05 23.76 13.60
N LYS A 190 -5.04 24.60 13.76
CA LYS A 190 -4.72 25.15 15.09
C LYS A 190 -5.72 26.27 15.47
N ALA A 191 -6.96 26.25 14.96
CA ALA A 191 -8.05 26.95 15.63
C ALA A 191 -8.35 26.18 16.91
N LYS A 192 -8.52 26.94 17.99
CA LYS A 192 -8.99 26.42 19.28
C LYS A 192 -10.09 25.41 19.03
N SER A 193 -9.85 24.14 19.38
CA SER A 193 -10.90 23.14 19.44
C SER A 193 -12.10 23.81 20.13
N PRO A 194 -13.32 23.74 19.56
CA PRO A 194 -14.49 24.21 20.30
C PRO A 194 -14.43 23.56 21.68
N SER A 195 -14.69 24.33 22.74
CA SER A 195 -14.68 23.77 24.09
C SER A 195 -15.67 22.62 24.12
N VAL A 196 -15.16 21.40 24.23
CA VAL A 196 -15.99 20.20 24.30
C VAL A 196 -16.35 19.95 25.76
N ASP A 197 -17.64 19.70 26.01
CA ASP A 197 -18.15 19.27 27.32
C ASP A 197 -18.57 17.80 27.20
N TYR A 198 -17.61 16.92 27.47
CA TYR A 198 -17.81 15.47 27.46
C TYR A 198 -17.86 14.96 28.89
N GLN A 199 -18.91 14.22 29.20
CA GLN A 199 -19.18 13.72 30.55
C GLN A 199 -19.23 12.21 30.53
N VAL A 200 -18.51 11.58 31.47
CA VAL A 200 -18.69 10.14 31.73
C VAL A 200 -19.69 9.96 32.87
N ILE A 201 -20.68 9.10 32.65
CA ILE A 201 -21.77 8.85 33.59
C ILE A 201 -21.47 7.61 34.41
N PHE A 202 -21.11 7.81 35.68
CA PHE A 202 -20.86 6.72 36.62
C PHE A 202 -21.99 6.51 37.65
N ASP A 203 -22.98 7.42 37.69
CA ASP A 203 -24.04 7.38 38.69
C ASP A 203 -25.44 7.62 38.11
N GLN A 204 -26.45 7.09 38.78
CA GLN A 204 -27.85 7.15 38.33
C GLN A 204 -28.38 8.58 38.27
N LYS A 205 -27.87 9.48 39.12
CA LYS A 205 -28.31 10.89 39.14
C LYS A 205 -27.83 11.62 37.89
N ALA A 206 -26.63 11.33 37.41
CA ALA A 206 -26.09 11.83 36.15
C ALA A 206 -26.84 11.24 34.96
N LEU A 207 -27.10 9.92 34.97
CA LEU A 207 -27.89 9.28 33.93
C LEU A 207 -29.29 9.89 33.80
N ASN A 208 -30.01 10.07 34.91
CA ASN A 208 -31.35 10.66 34.92
C ASN A 208 -31.37 12.11 34.42
N ARG A 209 -30.30 12.91 34.63
CA ARG A 209 -30.20 14.26 34.07
C ARG A 209 -30.12 14.22 32.55
N TRP A 210 -29.29 13.32 32.02
CA TRP A 210 -29.13 13.15 30.58
C TRP A 210 -30.38 12.58 29.92
N ILE A 211 -31.06 11.59 30.51
CA ILE A 211 -32.33 11.07 30.00
C ILE A 211 -33.36 12.20 29.86
N LYS A 212 -33.55 13.03 30.89
CA LYS A 212 -34.50 14.15 30.84
C LYS A 212 -34.15 15.16 29.74
N ARG A 213 -32.85 15.45 29.57
CA ARG A 213 -32.35 16.33 28.52
C ARG A 213 -32.69 15.77 27.14
N LEU A 214 -32.34 14.51 26.88
CA LEU A 214 -32.57 13.85 25.60
C LEU A 214 -34.05 13.69 25.26
N GLN A 215 -34.91 13.41 26.25
CA GLN A 215 -36.38 13.35 26.07
C GLN A 215 -37.00 14.68 25.64
N SER A 216 -36.35 15.80 25.96
CA SER A 216 -36.80 17.14 25.56
C SER A 216 -36.23 17.62 24.23
N ALA A 217 -35.29 16.86 23.63
CA ALA A 217 -34.64 17.23 22.40
C ALA A 217 -35.48 16.81 21.18
N GLU A 218 -35.44 17.61 20.12
CA GLU A 218 -36.09 17.31 18.84
C GLU A 218 -35.38 16.17 18.09
N LEU A 219 -34.05 16.11 18.21
CA LEU A 219 -33.20 15.11 17.61
C LEU A 219 -32.08 14.74 18.57
N ILE A 220 -31.73 13.46 18.58
CA ILE A 220 -30.60 12.93 19.33
C ILE A 220 -29.71 12.09 18.42
N SER A 221 -28.42 12.05 18.71
CA SER A 221 -27.46 11.09 18.16
C SER A 221 -27.08 10.10 19.24
N VAL A 222 -27.06 8.83 18.87
CA VAL A 222 -26.69 7.71 19.75
C VAL A 222 -25.67 6.87 19.00
N ASP A 223 -24.67 6.40 19.73
CA ASP A 223 -23.65 5.47 19.24
C ASP A 223 -23.39 4.40 20.29
N THR A 224 -22.99 3.20 19.86
CA THR A 224 -22.81 2.03 20.73
C THR A 224 -21.39 1.51 20.65
N GLU A 225 -20.81 1.19 21.80
CA GLU A 225 -19.53 0.52 21.89
C GLU A 225 -19.79 -0.95 22.19
N THR A 226 -19.21 -1.84 21.38
CA THR A 226 -19.49 -3.28 21.43
C THR A 226 -18.22 -4.11 21.46
N THR A 227 -18.36 -5.36 21.92
CA THR A 227 -17.29 -6.35 21.90
C THR A 227 -16.99 -6.95 20.52
N SER A 228 -17.83 -6.68 19.51
CA SER A 228 -17.71 -7.23 18.16
C SER A 228 -18.45 -6.36 17.14
N LEU A 229 -18.02 -6.44 15.89
CA LEU A 229 -18.71 -5.85 14.73
C LEU A 229 -19.88 -6.72 14.23
N ASP A 230 -19.98 -7.99 14.66
CA ASP A 230 -21.14 -8.85 14.36
C ASP A 230 -22.30 -8.54 15.33
N PRO A 231 -23.42 -7.94 14.86
CA PRO A 231 -24.52 -7.54 15.72
C PRO A 231 -25.21 -8.71 16.43
N MET A 232 -25.12 -9.93 15.89
CA MET A 232 -25.77 -11.12 16.49
C MET A 232 -24.99 -11.70 17.67
N GLN A 233 -23.72 -11.31 17.82
CA GLN A 233 -22.82 -11.80 18.88
C GLN A 233 -22.27 -10.70 19.78
N ALA A 234 -22.43 -9.43 19.37
CA ALA A 234 -21.97 -8.27 20.09
C ALA A 234 -22.71 -8.10 21.43
N ARG A 235 -21.93 -7.90 22.50
CA ARG A 235 -22.42 -7.37 23.79
C ARG A 235 -22.10 -5.89 23.90
N ILE A 236 -23.02 -5.13 24.49
CA ILE A 236 -22.85 -3.70 24.77
C ILE A 236 -21.77 -3.51 25.85
N VAL A 237 -20.82 -2.63 25.56
CA VAL A 237 -19.76 -2.18 26.48
C VAL A 237 -20.05 -0.76 26.98
N GLY A 238 -20.69 0.07 26.17
CA GLY A 238 -21.14 1.40 26.56
C GLY A 238 -21.99 2.08 25.50
N LEU A 239 -22.56 3.22 25.88
CA LEU A 239 -23.40 4.05 25.02
C LEU A 239 -22.91 5.50 25.03
N SER A 240 -22.88 6.11 23.86
CA SER A 240 -22.60 7.53 23.69
C SER A 240 -23.85 8.23 23.19
N PHE A 241 -24.16 9.42 23.70
CA PHE A 241 -25.30 10.18 23.23
C PHE A 241 -25.13 11.69 23.34
N THR A 242 -25.84 12.41 22.45
CA THR A 242 -25.90 13.87 22.44
C THR A 242 -27.15 14.41 21.73
N ASP A 243 -27.62 15.59 22.14
CA ASP A 243 -28.62 16.39 21.44
C ASP A 243 -28.01 17.55 20.63
N ARG A 244 -26.69 17.81 20.72
CA ARG A 244 -26.05 18.95 20.05
C ARG A 244 -24.53 18.78 19.83
N PRO A 245 -23.93 19.46 18.84
CA PRO A 245 -22.49 19.42 18.64
C PRO A 245 -21.68 19.88 19.87
N CYS A 246 -20.50 19.30 20.06
CA CYS A 246 -19.51 19.65 21.11
C CYS A 246 -19.92 19.35 22.56
N GLU A 247 -21.08 18.76 22.80
CA GLU A 247 -21.46 18.20 24.10
C GLU A 247 -21.80 16.73 23.90
N ALA A 248 -21.41 15.86 24.83
CA ALA A 248 -21.77 14.44 24.76
C ALA A 248 -21.65 13.79 26.13
N ALA A 249 -22.37 12.69 26.31
CA ALA A 249 -22.18 11.81 27.45
C ALA A 249 -21.82 10.40 27.00
N TYR A 250 -20.92 9.79 27.76
CA TYR A 250 -20.57 8.37 27.67
C TYR A 250 -21.06 7.63 28.91
N LEU A 251 -21.82 6.56 28.70
CA LEU A 251 -22.30 5.65 29.71
C LEU A 251 -21.55 4.32 29.60
N PRO A 252 -20.53 4.07 30.43
CA PRO A 252 -19.86 2.78 30.52
C PRO A 252 -20.76 1.74 31.21
N LEU A 253 -20.88 0.56 30.62
CA LEU A 253 -21.78 -0.52 31.07
C LEU A 253 -21.09 -1.88 31.20
N GLY A 254 -19.93 -2.09 30.58
CA GLY A 254 -19.26 -3.40 30.53
C GLY A 254 -17.75 -3.34 30.43
N HIS A 255 -17.10 -2.27 30.91
CA HIS A 255 -15.64 -2.19 30.97
C HIS A 255 -15.09 -3.09 32.06
N ASP A 256 -14.15 -3.98 31.74
CA ASP A 256 -13.64 -5.02 32.64
C ASP A 256 -12.10 -4.98 32.84
N TYR A 257 -11.46 -3.85 32.52
CA TYR A 257 -10.02 -3.68 32.70
C TYR A 257 -9.62 -3.45 34.18
N ALA A 258 -8.36 -3.72 34.51
CA ALA A 258 -7.83 -3.53 35.85
C ALA A 258 -7.92 -2.05 36.28
N GLY A 259 -8.67 -1.79 37.36
CA GLY A 259 -8.91 -0.43 37.85
C GLY A 259 -10.06 0.31 37.15
N ALA A 260 -10.90 -0.40 36.39
CA ALA A 260 -12.13 0.19 35.86
C ALA A 260 -12.99 0.80 36.99
N PRO A 261 -13.52 2.01 36.80
CA PRO A 261 -14.39 2.65 37.78
C PRO A 261 -15.71 1.87 37.93
N ASP A 262 -16.39 2.09 39.06
CA ASP A 262 -17.73 1.54 39.29
C ASP A 262 -18.70 2.03 38.21
N GLN A 263 -19.43 1.09 37.62
CA GLN A 263 -20.36 1.31 36.49
C GLN A 263 -21.79 1.01 36.92
N LEU A 264 -22.76 1.62 36.23
CA LEU A 264 -24.17 1.29 36.43
C LEU A 264 -24.46 -0.10 35.86
N SER A 265 -25.27 -0.88 36.57
CA SER A 265 -25.64 -2.22 36.11
C SER A 265 -26.64 -2.15 34.96
N LEU A 266 -26.46 -3.02 33.98
CA LEU A 266 -27.45 -3.28 32.92
C LEU A 266 -28.75 -3.86 33.47
N GLU A 267 -28.75 -4.42 34.69
CA GLU A 267 -29.91 -5.04 35.32
C GLU A 267 -30.72 -4.05 36.17
N ASP A 268 -30.24 -2.81 36.34
CA ASP A 268 -30.98 -1.78 37.06
C ASP A 268 -32.17 -1.27 36.23
N PRO A 269 -33.38 -1.17 36.80
CA PRO A 269 -34.60 -0.82 36.06
C PRO A 269 -34.57 0.58 35.42
N GLY A 270 -33.69 1.47 35.88
CA GLY A 270 -33.45 2.78 35.27
C GLY A 270 -32.54 2.75 34.04
N THR A 271 -31.66 1.74 33.92
CA THR A 271 -30.73 1.55 32.80
C THR A 271 -31.43 0.84 31.63
N LEU A 272 -32.34 -0.10 31.93
CA LEU A 272 -33.11 -0.85 30.93
C LEU A 272 -34.15 0.00 30.16
N SER A 273 -34.55 1.17 30.65
CA SER A 273 -35.49 2.05 29.94
C SER A 273 -34.87 2.75 28.71
N LEU A 274 -33.58 2.54 28.45
CA LEU A 274 -32.82 3.08 27.32
C LEU A 274 -32.46 2.02 26.25
N CYS A 275 -32.58 0.73 26.56
CA CYS A 275 -32.22 -0.39 25.68
C CYS A 275 -33.45 -1.03 25.02
#